data_AF-A0A9J6FL48-F1
#
_entry.id   AF-A0A9J6FL48-F1
#
_cell.length_a   1.000
_cell.length_b   1.000
_cell.length_c   1.000
_cell.angle_alpha   90.00
_cell.angle_beta   90.00
_cell.angle_gamma   90.00
#
_symmetry.space_group_name_H-M   'P 1'
#
loop_
_entity.id
_entity.type
_entity.pdbx_description
1 polymer ?
#
loop_
_entity_poly.entity_id
_entity_poly.type
_entity_poly.pdbx_seq_one_letter_code
_entity_poly.pdbx_strand_id
1 'polypeptide(L)'
;MSTQVDSAATGEWHIGKEPDERAIQCMRDHRVEMDHRARLVRSSDFRHFQYIFGMDEDNMSDLRDLAPSDSTAQIKLLGSYDPEGKKVIRDPYYDEGSQGFEEVYRQCLRSCQAFLDEVS
;
A
#
# COMPACT_ATOMS: atom_id res chain seq x y z
N MET A 1 1.63 22.04 3.06
CA MET A 1 1.95 20.86 3.88
C MET A 1 2.81 19.95 3.02
N SER A 2 3.92 19.41 3.55
CA SER A 2 4.73 18.43 2.81
C SER A 2 4.16 17.04 3.05
N THR A 3 3.63 16.41 2.01
CA THR A 3 3.18 15.01 2.07
C THR A 3 4.39 14.10 1.86
N GLN A 4 4.70 13.26 2.86
CA GLN A 4 5.69 12.19 2.73
C GLN A 4 4.96 10.86 2.53
N VAL A 5 5.39 10.08 1.54
CA VAL A 5 4.84 8.74 1.25
C VAL A 5 6.00 7.74 1.23
N ASP A 6 5.77 6.56 1.79
CA ASP A 6 6.71 5.44 1.80
C ASP A 6 5.91 4.11 1.77
N SER A 7 6.60 2.99 1.54
CA SER A 7 5.99 1.65 1.53
C SER A 7 6.85 0.64 2.31
N ALA A 8 6.22 -0.38 2.87
CA ALA A 8 6.88 -1.43 3.63
C ALA A 8 6.07 -2.74 3.59
N ALA A 9 6.75 -3.86 3.79
CA ALA A 9 6.16 -5.19 3.86
C ALA A 9 5.90 -5.59 5.31
N THR A 10 4.85 -6.40 5.55
CA THR A 10 4.59 -7.04 6.86
C THR A 10 5.45 -8.29 7.08
N GLY A 11 6.07 -8.84 6.02
CA GLY A 11 7.02 -9.94 6.14
C GLY A 11 8.26 -9.84 5.25
N GLU A 12 9.16 -10.81 5.39
CA GLU A 12 10.59 -10.65 5.07
C GLU A 12 11.03 -11.21 3.70
N TRP A 13 10.15 -11.87 2.95
CA TRP A 13 10.53 -12.65 1.75
C TRP A 13 11.21 -11.85 0.62
N HIS A 14 10.92 -10.55 0.54
CA HIS A 14 11.36 -9.69 -0.56
C HIS A 14 12.28 -8.54 -0.14
N ILE A 15 12.74 -8.48 1.11
CA ILE A 15 13.53 -7.35 1.61
C ILE A 15 14.75 -7.07 0.72
N GLY A 16 14.92 -5.80 0.35
CA GLY A 16 15.99 -5.30 -0.52
C GLY A 16 15.74 -5.47 -2.02
N LYS A 17 14.76 -6.30 -2.42
CA LYS A 17 14.40 -6.50 -3.82
C LYS A 17 13.64 -5.29 -4.38
N GLU A 18 13.73 -5.16 -5.69
CA GLU A 18 12.90 -4.25 -6.47
C GLU A 18 11.47 -4.80 -6.58
N PRO A 19 10.47 -3.95 -6.91
CA PRO A 19 9.11 -4.40 -7.12
C PRO A 19 9.02 -5.39 -8.30
N ASP A 20 7.93 -6.17 -8.36
CA ASP A 20 7.67 -7.10 -9.46
C ASP A 20 7.75 -6.36 -10.81
N GLU A 21 8.41 -6.95 -11.81
CA GLU A 21 8.60 -6.35 -13.14
C GLU A 21 7.25 -5.98 -13.80
N ARG A 22 6.19 -6.73 -13.51
CA ARG A 22 4.83 -6.44 -14.00
C ARG A 22 4.25 -5.20 -13.34
N ALA A 23 4.50 -5.00 -12.05
CA ALA A 23 4.16 -3.75 -11.35
C ALA A 23 4.95 -2.58 -11.92
N ILE A 24 6.26 -2.76 -12.16
CA ILE A 24 7.12 -1.74 -12.77
C ILE A 24 6.58 -1.33 -14.14
N GLN A 25 6.23 -2.31 -14.97
CA GLN A 25 5.69 -2.03 -16.30
C GLN A 25 4.36 -1.29 -16.23
N CYS A 26 3.44 -1.71 -15.36
CA CYS A 26 2.16 -1.04 -15.14
C CYS A 26 2.36 0.44 -14.75
N MET A 27 3.22 0.73 -13.77
CA MET A 27 3.50 2.10 -13.34
C MET A 27 4.12 2.94 -14.46
N ARG A 28 5.03 2.36 -15.26
CA ARG A 28 5.62 3.02 -16.44
C ARG A 28 4.58 3.37 -17.50
N ASP A 29 3.64 2.47 -17.78
CA ASP A 29 2.57 2.69 -18.76
C ASP A 29 1.69 3.89 -18.34
N HIS A 30 1.54 4.12 -17.04
CA HIS A 30 0.85 5.27 -16.45
C HIS A 30 1.74 6.48 -16.14
N ARG A 31 3.02 6.44 -16.56
CA ARG A 31 4.01 7.51 -16.34
C ARG A 31 4.23 7.86 -14.87
N VAL A 32 4.10 6.88 -13.98
CA VAL A 32 4.41 7.01 -12.56
C VAL A 32 5.80 6.45 -12.32
N GLU A 33 6.68 7.27 -11.76
CA GLU A 33 7.99 6.82 -11.34
C GLU A 33 7.88 5.90 -10.12
N MET A 34 8.60 4.79 -10.17
CA MET A 34 8.63 3.82 -9.08
C MET A 34 10.09 3.41 -8.84
N ASP A 35 10.66 3.94 -7.78
CA ASP A 35 12.02 3.63 -7.31
C ASP A 35 11.97 3.40 -5.80
N HIS A 36 11.46 2.24 -5.39
CA HIS A 36 11.46 1.83 -3.99
C HIS A 36 11.99 0.40 -3.86
N ARG A 37 12.56 0.09 -2.71
CA ARG A 37 13.02 -1.25 -2.34
C ARG A 37 12.21 -1.75 -1.18
N ALA A 38 11.85 -3.03 -1.22
CA ALA A 38 11.09 -3.62 -0.13
C ALA A 38 11.88 -3.52 1.18
N ARG A 39 11.24 -2.98 2.21
CA ARG A 39 11.73 -2.91 3.59
C ARG A 39 10.66 -3.46 4.52
N LEU A 40 11.06 -3.95 5.69
CA LEU A 40 10.11 -4.41 6.69
C LEU A 40 9.49 -3.20 7.40
N VAL A 41 8.22 -3.31 7.78
CA VAL A 41 7.59 -2.41 8.74
C VAL A 41 8.40 -2.43 10.04
N ARG A 42 8.61 -1.24 10.62
CA ARG A 42 9.30 -1.05 11.89
C ARG A 42 8.37 -0.44 12.91
N SER A 43 8.57 -0.72 14.19
CA SER A 43 7.79 -0.08 15.26
C SER A 43 7.88 1.45 15.24
N SER A 44 8.95 2.03 14.69
CA SER A 44 9.08 3.48 14.48
C SER A 44 8.12 4.04 13.45
N ASP A 45 7.70 3.25 12.46
CA ASP A 45 6.75 3.70 11.42
C ASP A 45 5.42 4.11 12.05
N PHE A 46 4.95 3.36 13.06
CA PHE A 46 3.71 3.63 13.81
C PHE A 46 3.73 4.92 14.65
N ARG A 47 4.91 5.52 14.84
CA ARG A 47 5.08 6.82 15.50
C ARG A 47 5.39 7.95 14.52
N HIS A 48 5.98 7.60 13.37
CA HIS A 48 6.41 8.56 12.35
C HIS A 48 5.29 8.91 11.37
N PHE A 49 4.50 7.93 10.96
CA PHE A 49 3.43 8.12 9.97
C PHE A 49 2.09 8.38 10.66
N GLN A 50 1.33 9.31 10.08
CA GLN A 50 -0.01 9.65 10.55
C GLN A 50 -1.05 8.60 10.14
N TYR A 51 -0.84 8.03 8.95
CA TYR A 51 -1.67 6.98 8.37
C TYR A 51 -0.78 5.82 7.93
N ILE A 52 -1.19 4.60 8.25
CA ILE A 52 -0.61 3.37 7.71
C ILE A 52 -1.72 2.59 7.05
N PHE A 53 -1.52 2.24 5.78
CA PHE A 53 -2.54 1.55 4.99
C PHE A 53 -2.17 0.08 4.75
N GLY A 54 -3.09 -0.82 5.09
CA GLY A 54 -3.09 -2.21 4.61
C GLY A 54 -3.89 -2.34 3.30
N MET A 55 -3.58 -3.37 2.51
CA MET A 55 -4.23 -3.63 1.22
C MET A 55 -5.41 -4.61 1.35
N ASP A 56 -5.33 -5.51 2.33
CA ASP A 56 -6.35 -6.52 2.66
C ASP A 56 -6.45 -6.71 4.19
N GLU A 57 -7.30 -7.64 4.62
CA GLU A 57 -7.51 -7.93 6.05
C GLU A 57 -6.32 -8.64 6.71
N ASP A 58 -5.52 -9.39 5.95
CA ASP A 58 -4.33 -10.06 6.47
C ASP A 58 -3.25 -9.03 6.82
N ASN A 59 -3.00 -8.06 5.94
CA ASN A 59 -2.17 -6.90 6.25
C ASN A 59 -2.69 -6.15 7.49
N MET A 60 -4.01 -5.98 7.61
CA MET A 60 -4.59 -5.30 8.76
C MET A 60 -4.40 -6.09 10.06
N SER A 61 -4.43 -7.42 10.01
CA SER A 61 -4.09 -8.28 11.15
C SER A 61 -2.63 -8.10 11.54
N ASP A 62 -1.71 -8.28 10.58
CA ASP A 62 -0.27 -8.15 10.80
C ASP A 62 0.11 -6.77 11.35
N LEU A 63 -0.43 -5.70 10.77
CA LEU A 63 -0.14 -4.33 11.19
C LEU A 63 -0.62 -4.06 12.62
N ARG A 64 -1.77 -4.63 13.02
CA ARG A 64 -2.27 -4.51 14.40
C ARG A 64 -1.39 -5.28 15.38
N ASP A 65 -0.90 -6.46 15.00
CA ASP A 65 -0.01 -7.26 15.82
C ASP A 65 1.38 -6.63 15.97
N LEU A 66 1.86 -5.95 14.92
CA LEU A 66 3.14 -5.23 14.91
C LEU A 66 3.08 -3.85 15.59
N ALA A 67 1.89 -3.28 15.75
CA ALA A 67 1.71 -1.95 16.31
C ALA A 67 2.12 -1.92 17.79
N PRO A 68 3.05 -1.03 18.19
CA PRO A 68 3.37 -0.85 19.61
C PRO A 68 2.20 -0.17 20.33
N SER A 69 2.13 -0.34 21.66
CA SER A 69 1.06 0.26 22.48
C SER A 69 1.06 1.79 22.48
N ASP A 70 2.17 2.42 22.11
CA ASP A 70 2.35 3.87 21.98
C ASP A 70 2.16 4.38 20.53
N SER A 71 1.61 3.55 19.64
CA SER A 71 1.31 3.91 18.25
C SER A 71 0.43 5.17 18.18
N THR A 72 0.83 6.12 17.34
CA THR A 72 0.04 7.33 17.02
C THR A 72 -0.58 7.25 15.63
N ALA A 73 -0.18 6.28 14.82
CA ALA A 73 -0.68 6.07 13.47
C ALA A 73 -2.13 5.57 13.44
N GLN A 74 -2.92 6.09 12.49
CA GLN A 74 -4.19 5.50 12.12
C GLN A 74 -3.98 4.37 11.12
N ILE A 75 -4.19 3.12 11.56
CA ILE A 75 -4.11 1.93 10.70
C ILE A 75 -5.45 1.74 10.00
N LYS A 76 -5.47 1.81 8.68
CA LYS A 76 -6.70 1.75 7.86
C LYS A 76 -6.50 0.85 6.64
N LEU A 77 -7.61 0.41 6.05
CA LEU A 77 -7.59 -0.29 4.77
C LEU A 77 -7.64 0.73 3.63
N LEU A 78 -6.72 0.69 2.66
CA LEU A 78 -6.73 1.68 1.56
C LEU A 78 -8.03 1.61 0.75
N GLY A 79 -8.48 0.40 0.39
CA GLY A 79 -9.73 0.24 -0.36
C GLY A 79 -10.99 0.62 0.43
N SER A 80 -10.90 1.01 1.71
CA SER A 80 -12.06 1.60 2.41
C SER A 80 -12.49 2.94 1.81
N TYR A 81 -11.60 3.61 1.06
CA TYR A 81 -11.88 4.84 0.32
C TYR A 81 -12.26 4.59 -1.15
N ASP A 82 -12.35 3.34 -1.59
CA ASP A 82 -12.76 3.04 -2.96
C ASP A 82 -14.23 3.46 -3.17
N PRO A 83 -14.53 4.42 -4.08
CA PRO A 83 -15.91 4.83 -4.37
C PRO A 83 -16.77 3.70 -4.97
N GLU A 84 -16.16 2.63 -5.49
CA GLU A 84 -16.87 1.43 -5.96
C GLU A 84 -17.21 0.46 -4.81
N GLY A 85 -16.79 0.75 -3.57
CA GLY A 85 -17.05 -0.07 -2.39
C GLY A 85 -16.18 -1.34 -2.30
N LYS A 86 -15.18 -1.51 -3.16
CA LYS A 86 -14.24 -2.64 -3.11
C LYS A 86 -13.16 -2.39 -2.06
N LYS A 87 -13.37 -2.98 -0.89
CA LYS A 87 -12.46 -2.82 0.26
C LYS A 87 -11.11 -3.49 0.08
N VAL A 88 -11.09 -4.72 -0.42
CA VAL A 88 -9.87 -5.52 -0.57
C VAL A 88 -9.19 -5.17 -1.89
N ILE A 89 -7.90 -4.84 -1.82
CA ILE A 89 -7.00 -4.76 -2.98
C ILE A 89 -6.27 -6.10 -3.03
N ARG A 90 -6.69 -6.99 -3.94
CA ARG A 90 -6.13 -8.35 -4.01
C ARG A 90 -4.65 -8.33 -4.41
N ASP A 91 -3.91 -9.34 -3.96
CA ASP A 91 -2.57 -9.62 -4.47
C ASP A 91 -2.61 -10.22 -5.90
N PRO A 92 -2.01 -9.56 -6.92
CA PRO A 92 -1.97 -10.05 -8.29
C PRO A 92 -0.78 -10.98 -8.57
N TYR A 93 0.05 -11.30 -7.57
CA TYR A 93 1.34 -11.98 -7.77
C TYR A 93 1.24 -13.31 -8.53
N TYR A 94 0.20 -14.11 -8.22
CA TYR A 94 -0.03 -15.43 -8.82
C TYR A 94 -0.84 -15.39 -10.12
N ASP A 95 -1.27 -14.21 -10.58
CA ASP A 95 -2.02 -14.09 -11.82
C ASP A 95 -1.15 -14.39 -13.04
N GLU A 96 -1.77 -14.93 -14.07
CA GLU A 96 -1.16 -15.01 -15.40
C GLU A 96 -1.16 -13.61 -16.05
N GLY A 97 0.00 -13.20 -16.56
CA GLY A 97 0.16 -11.90 -17.22
C GLY A 97 0.12 -10.70 -16.27
N SER A 98 -0.23 -9.53 -16.80
CA SER A 98 -0.17 -8.23 -16.10
C SER A 98 -1.53 -7.60 -15.78
N GLN A 99 -2.65 -8.24 -16.15
CA GLN A 99 -3.99 -7.65 -15.99
C GLN A 99 -4.31 -7.37 -14.51
N GLY A 100 -3.93 -8.25 -13.60
CA GLY A 100 -4.16 -8.05 -12.16
C GLY A 100 -3.46 -6.79 -11.62
N PHE A 101 -2.27 -6.48 -12.12
CA PHE A 101 -1.53 -5.28 -11.72
C PHE A 101 -2.23 -4.00 -12.20
N GLU A 102 -2.84 -4.01 -13.38
CA GLU A 102 -3.65 -2.88 -13.88
C GLU A 102 -4.92 -2.67 -13.03
N GLU A 103 -5.59 -3.76 -12.63
CA GLU A 103 -6.77 -3.69 -11.77
C GLU A 103 -6.43 -3.12 -10.38
N VAL A 104 -5.32 -3.57 -9.79
CA VAL A 104 -4.79 -3.05 -8.53
C VAL A 104 -4.42 -1.58 -8.67
N TYR A 105 -3.70 -1.19 -9.73
CA TYR A 105 -3.34 0.21 -9.99
C TYR A 105 -4.59 1.11 -10.01
N ARG A 106 -5.62 0.73 -10.77
CA ARG A 106 -6.86 1.51 -10.87
C ARG A 106 -7.57 1.64 -9.53
N GLN A 107 -7.51 0.60 -8.69
CA GLN A 107 -8.10 0.61 -7.34
C GLN A 107 -7.34 1.51 -6.39
N CYS A 108 -6.01 1.40 -6.37
CA CYS A 108 -5.15 2.30 -5.62
C CYS A 108 -5.39 3.76 -6.04
N LEU A 109 -5.44 4.05 -7.34
CA LEU A 109 -5.61 5.40 -7.85
C LEU A 109 -6.91 6.06 -7.34
N ARG A 110 -8.06 5.39 -7.51
CA ARG A 110 -9.35 5.95 -7.07
C ARG A 110 -9.47 6.03 -5.54
N SER A 111 -8.91 5.06 -4.81
CA SER A 111 -8.91 5.08 -3.34
C SER A 111 -8.03 6.21 -2.79
N CYS A 112 -6.83 6.40 -3.37
CA CYS A 112 -5.93 7.49 -3.01
C CYS A 112 -6.56 8.86 -3.30
N GLN A 113 -7.22 9.03 -4.46
CA GLN A 113 -7.89 10.29 -4.79
C GLN A 113 -9.00 10.61 -3.78
N ALA A 114 -9.88 9.65 -3.50
CA ALA A 114 -10.97 9.84 -2.53
C ALA A 114 -10.46 10.12 -1.12
N PHE A 115 -9.39 9.43 -0.68
CA PHE A 115 -8.74 9.71 0.60
C PHE A 115 -8.18 11.13 0.65
N LEU A 116 -7.45 11.56 -0.39
CA LEU A 116 -6.86 12.89 -0.45
C LEU A 116 -7.93 13.99 -0.44
N ASP A 117 -9.07 13.78 -1.08
CA ASP A 117 -10.20 14.71 -1.06
C ASP A 117 -10.84 14.84 0.34
N GLU A 118 -10.77 13.79 1.17
CA GLU A 118 -11.27 13.81 2.55
C GLU A 118 -10.33 14.54 3.53
N VAL A 119 -9.01 14.46 3.31
CA VAL A 119 -8.00 14.97 4.26
C VAL A 119 -7.34 16.29 3.84
N SER A 120 -7.63 16.79 2.64
CA SER A 120 -7.16 18.10 2.14
C SER A 120 -8.04 19.25 2.62
#